data_AF-A0A8T4EGL4-F1
#
_entry.id   AF-A0A8T4EGL4-F1
#
_cell.length_a   1.000
_cell.length_b   1.000
_cell.length_c   1.000
_cell.angle_alpha   90.00
_cell.angle_beta   90.00
_cell.angle_gamma   90.00
#
_symmetry.space_group_name_H-M   'P 1'
#
loop_
_entity.id
_entity.type
_entity.pdbx_description
1 polymer ?
#
loop_
_entity_poly.entity_id
_entity_poly.type
_entity_poly.pdbx_seq_one_letter_code
_entity_poly.pdbx_strand_id
1 'polypeptide(L)'
;MSKNLLSVRNVALLSAAACIIAGFIVLGATGGFVIAGMILLFVLPQYSVLRALPIDEDEKWFFSLFIGIGFFSTAVWVVGRFMPFKAAAVATLAVFVILSFFLFKKKPQQK
;
A
#
# COMPACT_ATOMS: atom_id res chain seq x y z
N MET A 1 -17.10 17.72 24.40
CA MET A 1 -16.55 17.72 23.01
C MET A 1 -15.06 17.39 23.10
N SER A 2 -14.73 16.12 23.31
CA SER A 2 -13.33 15.67 23.44
C SER A 2 -12.70 15.60 22.05
N LYS A 3 -11.66 16.40 21.81
CA LYS A 3 -10.84 16.31 20.60
C LYS A 3 -10.08 14.98 20.68
N ASN A 4 -10.58 13.94 20.00
CA ASN A 4 -9.80 12.74 19.73
C ASN A 4 -8.59 13.14 18.86
N LEU A 5 -7.48 13.49 19.51
CA LEU A 5 -6.23 13.94 18.90
C LEU A 5 -5.55 12.86 18.04
N LEU A 6 -5.96 11.59 18.22
CA LEU A 6 -5.47 10.44 17.49
C LEU A 6 -6.57 9.91 16.57
N SER A 7 -6.89 10.68 15.53
CA SER A 7 -7.54 10.07 14.35
C SER A 7 -6.63 8.96 13.83
N VAL A 8 -7.18 7.80 13.51
CA VAL A 8 -6.42 6.66 12.94
C VAL A 8 -5.64 7.08 11.68
N ARG A 9 -6.15 8.06 10.93
CA ARG A 9 -5.41 8.69 9.83
C ARG A 9 -4.09 9.33 10.31
N ASN A 10 -4.10 10.04 11.43
CA ASN A 10 -2.90 10.65 12.00
C ASN A 10 -1.95 9.58 12.52
N VAL A 11 -2.47 8.51 13.13
CA VAL A 11 -1.68 7.36 13.59
C VAL A 11 -1.01 6.68 12.39
N ALA A 12 -1.76 6.38 11.33
CA ALA A 12 -1.25 5.78 10.09
C ALA A 12 -0.15 6.63 9.46
N LEU A 13 -0.36 7.95 9.37
CA LEU A 13 0.64 8.90 8.85
C LEU A 13 1.89 8.98 9.74
N LEU A 14 1.72 9.00 11.07
CA LEU A 14 2.84 8.99 12.02
C LEU A 14 3.64 7.69 11.93
N SER A 15 2.97 6.54 11.85
CA SER A 15 3.64 5.25 11.66
C SER A 15 4.37 5.16 10.32
N ALA A 16 3.76 5.66 9.23
CA ALA A 16 4.40 5.73 7.92
C ALA A 16 5.66 6.60 7.96
N ALA A 17 5.58 7.78 8.57
CA ALA A 17 6.72 8.68 8.74
C ALA A 17 7.82 8.03 9.59
N ALA A 18 7.46 7.37 10.70
CA ALA A 18 8.40 6.64 11.54
C ALA A 18 9.12 5.52 10.77
N CYS A 19 8.40 4.75 9.94
CA CYS A 19 9.00 3.72 9.09
C CYS A 19 9.97 4.32 8.06
N ILE A 20 9.62 5.44 7.41
CA ILE A 20 10.51 6.12 6.45
C ILE A 20 11.79 6.60 7.14
N ILE A 21 11.67 7.24 8.31
CA ILE A 21 12.81 7.72 9.10
C ILE A 21 13.69 6.53 9.54
N ALA A 22 13.08 5.45 10.04
CA ALA A 22 13.82 4.25 10.41
C ALA A 22 14.57 3.64 9.22
N GLY A 23 13.93 3.53 8.06
CA GLY A 23 14.59 3.07 6.83
C GLY A 23 15.74 3.97 6.40
N PHE A 24 15.60 5.29 6.60
CA PHE A 24 16.65 6.25 6.32
C PHE A 24 17.86 6.09 7.26
N ILE A 25 17.62 5.83 8.55
CA ILE A 25 18.68 5.62 9.54
C ILE A 25 19.45 4.33 9.26
N VAL A 26 18.75 3.24 8.91
CA VAL A 26 19.37 1.90 8.75
C VAL A 26 20.03 1.72 7.39
N LEU A 27 19.39 2.17 6.32
CA LEU A 27 19.80 1.89 4.93
C LEU A 27 20.16 3.16 4.15
N GLY A 28 20.25 4.31 4.83
CA GLY A 28 20.50 5.61 4.22
C GLY A 28 19.34 6.07 3.32
N ALA A 29 19.65 6.97 2.39
CA ALA A 29 18.66 7.52 1.45
C ALA A 29 17.87 6.44 0.70
N THR A 30 18.53 5.35 0.30
CA THR A 30 17.91 4.22 -0.40
C THR A 30 16.77 3.61 0.40
N GLY A 31 16.95 3.39 1.72
CA GLY A 31 15.89 2.82 2.57
C GLY A 31 14.67 3.72 2.67
N GLY A 32 14.88 5.02 2.90
CA GLY A 32 13.79 6.00 2.96
C GLY A 32 13.00 6.06 1.65
N PHE A 33 13.70 6.11 0.51
CA PHE A 33 13.07 6.12 -0.82
C PHE A 33 12.31 4.83 -1.13
N VAL A 34 12.85 3.67 -0.74
CA VAL A 34 12.18 2.39 -0.92
C VAL A 34 10.88 2.34 -0.13
N ILE A 35 10.91 2.71 1.17
CA ILE A 35 9.70 2.69 2.00
C ILE A 35 8.66 3.69 1.50
N ALA A 36 9.08 4.92 1.17
CA ALA A 36 8.19 5.92 0.60
C ALA A 36 7.58 5.45 -0.72
N GLY A 37 8.40 4.86 -1.60
CA GLY A 37 7.97 4.24 -2.85
C GLY A 37 6.99 3.10 -2.61
N MET A 38 7.20 2.27 -1.59
CA MET A 38 6.29 1.18 -1.27
C MET A 38 4.92 1.70 -0.81
N ILE A 39 4.89 2.74 0.02
CA ILE A 39 3.64 3.36 0.45
C ILE A 39 2.90 3.97 -0.75
N LEU A 40 3.60 4.71 -1.60
CA LEU A 40 3.03 5.37 -2.77
C LEU A 40 2.55 4.39 -3.85
N LEU A 41 3.31 3.34 -4.13
CA LEU A 41 3.06 2.44 -5.26
C LEU A 41 2.27 1.18 -4.87
N PHE A 42 2.27 0.79 -3.59
CA PHE A 42 1.59 -0.42 -3.13
C PHE A 42 0.50 -0.18 -2.09
N VAL A 43 0.62 0.80 -1.20
CA VAL A 43 -0.40 1.01 -0.16
C VAL A 43 -1.51 1.93 -0.66
N LEU A 44 -1.15 3.07 -1.24
CA LEU A 44 -2.09 4.07 -1.74
C LEU A 44 -3.06 3.53 -2.82
N PRO A 45 -2.58 2.83 -3.87
CA PRO A 45 -3.48 2.31 -4.90
C PRO A 45 -4.45 1.26 -4.37
N GLN A 46 -4.06 0.54 -3.32
CA GLN A 46 -4.86 -0.52 -2.71
C GLN A 46 -5.89 0.10 -1.77
N TYR A 47 -5.52 1.15 -1.05
CA TYR A 47 -6.46 1.97 -0.28
C TYR A 47 -7.52 2.60 -1.19
N SER A 48 -7.12 3.11 -2.35
CA SER A 48 -8.04 3.63 -3.36
C SER A 48 -9.07 2.58 -3.81
N VAL A 49 -8.67 1.33 -4.01
CA VAL A 49 -9.59 0.22 -4.30
C VAL A 49 -10.52 -0.05 -3.12
N LEU A 50 -9.98 -0.13 -1.91
CA LEU A 50 -10.76 -0.43 -0.70
C LEU A 50 -11.73 0.69 -0.33
N ARG A 51 -11.46 1.94 -0.72
CA ARG A 51 -12.39 3.07 -0.59
C ARG A 51 -13.72 2.81 -1.30
N ALA A 52 -13.73 1.95 -2.31
CA ALA A 52 -14.94 1.60 -3.03
C ALA A 52 -15.83 0.59 -2.29
N LEU A 53 -15.34 -0.04 -1.23
CA LEU A 53 -16.06 -1.04 -0.46
C LEU A 53 -16.72 -0.42 0.78
N PRO A 54 -17.86 -0.97 1.24
CA PRO A 54 -18.54 -0.54 2.46
C PRO A 54 -17.83 -1.09 3.71
N ILE A 55 -16.55 -0.73 3.85
CA ILE A 55 -15.64 -1.14 4.92
C ILE A 55 -15.28 0.11 5.74
N ASP A 56 -15.03 -0.06 7.03
CA ASP A 56 -14.61 1.06 7.89
C ASP A 56 -13.25 1.63 7.47
N GLU A 57 -13.06 2.93 7.67
CA GLU A 57 -11.87 3.64 7.14
C GLU A 57 -10.56 3.10 7.74
N ASP A 58 -10.60 2.65 8.99
CA ASP A 58 -9.47 2.07 9.71
C ASP A 58 -9.10 0.70 9.13
N GLU A 59 -10.11 -0.12 8.84
CA GLU A 59 -9.95 -1.41 8.20
C GLU A 59 -9.38 -1.26 6.78
N LYS A 60 -9.79 -0.23 6.03
CA LYS A 60 -9.23 0.05 4.70
C LYS A 60 -7.73 0.34 4.75
N TRP A 61 -7.25 1.10 5.74
CA TRP A 61 -5.81 1.35 5.93
C TRP A 61 -5.05 0.08 6.34
N PHE A 62 -5.63 -0.72 7.24
CA PHE A 62 -5.04 -1.98 7.65
C PHE A 62 -4.92 -2.97 6.48
N PHE A 63 -6.01 -3.18 5.74
CA PHE A 63 -6.04 -4.07 4.59
C PHE A 63 -5.20 -3.55 3.43
N SER A 64 -5.12 -2.24 3.18
CA SER A 64 -4.27 -1.69 2.12
C SER A 64 -2.79 -1.93 2.41
N LEU A 65 -2.38 -1.82 3.66
CA LEU A 65 -1.00 -2.09 4.08
C LEU A 65 -0.69 -3.59 4.02
N PHE A 66 -1.61 -4.43 4.50
CA PHE A 66 -1.46 -5.89 4.46
C PHE A 66 -1.43 -6.44 3.03
N ILE A 67 -2.33 -6.01 2.15
CA ILE A 67 -2.35 -6.40 0.74
C ILE A 67 -1.16 -5.77 0.02
N GLY A 68 -0.89 -4.49 0.25
CA GLY A 68 0.18 -3.75 -0.42
C GLY A 68 1.56 -4.31 -0.12
N ILE A 69 1.86 -4.68 1.12
CA ILE A 69 3.18 -5.19 1.50
C ILE A 69 3.21 -6.72 1.49
N GLY A 70 2.23 -7.36 2.12
CA GLY A 70 2.19 -8.82 2.26
C GLY A 70 1.82 -9.54 0.97
N PHE A 71 0.68 -9.18 0.38
CA PHE A 71 0.21 -9.83 -0.85
C PHE A 71 1.11 -9.53 -2.05
N PHE A 72 1.63 -8.30 -2.17
CA PHE A 72 2.65 -7.97 -3.16
C PHE A 72 3.90 -8.85 -3.03
N SER A 73 4.52 -8.92 -1.84
CA SER A 73 5.75 -9.69 -1.62
C SER A 73 5.56 -11.17 -1.97
N THR A 74 4.39 -11.72 -1.59
CA THR A 74 4.02 -13.10 -1.91
C THR A 74 3.84 -13.30 -3.41
N ALA A 75 3.14 -12.39 -4.09
CA ALA A 75 2.94 -12.45 -5.53
C ALA A 75 4.27 -12.31 -6.30
N VAL A 76 5.15 -11.40 -5.90
CA VAL A 76 6.50 -11.29 -6.49
C VAL A 76 7.28 -12.58 -6.30
N TRP A 77 7.23 -13.19 -5.12
CA TRP A 77 7.93 -14.44 -4.86
C TRP A 77 7.40 -15.60 -5.71
N VAL A 78 6.08 -15.72 -5.86
CA VAL A 78 5.45 -16.75 -6.73
C VAL A 78 5.81 -16.53 -8.19
N VAL A 79 5.66 -15.31 -8.70
CA VAL A 79 5.99 -14.96 -10.10
C VAL A 79 7.50 -15.10 -10.34
N GLY A 80 8.31 -14.77 -9.34
CA GLY A 80 9.77 -14.89 -9.34
C GLY A 80 10.28 -16.33 -9.45
N ARG A 81 9.43 -17.35 -9.29
CA ARG A 81 9.78 -18.73 -9.62
C ARG A 81 9.87 -18.99 -11.13
N PHE A 82 9.23 -18.15 -11.95
CA PHE A 82 9.15 -18.33 -13.40
C PHE A 82 9.96 -17.29 -14.19
N MET A 83 10.43 -16.21 -13.55
CA MET A 83 11.19 -15.15 -14.18
C MET A 83 12.13 -14.45 -13.18
N PRO A 84 13.14 -13.67 -13.63
CA PRO A 84 14.04 -12.97 -12.73
C PRO A 84 13.28 -12.06 -11.75
N PHE A 85 13.72 -12.00 -10.49
CA PHE A 85 13.04 -11.25 -9.41
C PHE A 85 12.69 -9.80 -9.79
N LYS A 86 13.60 -9.11 -10.48
CA LYS A 86 13.38 -7.74 -10.96
C LYS A 86 12.19 -7.66 -11.94
N ALA A 87 12.10 -8.60 -12.88
CA ALA A 87 11.00 -8.68 -13.83
C ALA A 87 9.69 -9.08 -13.14
N ALA A 88 9.74 -10.02 -12.19
CA ALA A 88 8.59 -10.45 -11.41
C ALA A 88 7.99 -9.30 -10.58
N ALA A 89 8.84 -8.47 -9.96
CA ALA A 89 8.40 -7.31 -9.20
C ALA A 89 7.69 -6.28 -10.09
N VAL A 90 8.25 -5.99 -11.27
CA VAL A 90 7.65 -5.05 -12.23
C VAL A 90 6.33 -5.60 -12.78
N ALA A 91 6.28 -6.89 -13.14
CA ALA A 91 5.08 -7.53 -13.64
C ALA A 91 3.96 -7.52 -12.59
N THR A 92 4.29 -7.86 -11.33
CA THR A 92 3.32 -7.85 -10.22
C THR A 92 2.81 -6.43 -9.96
N LEU A 93 3.69 -5.43 -9.93
CA LEU A 93 3.31 -4.02 -9.80
C LEU A 93 2.33 -3.62 -10.92
N ALA A 94 2.66 -3.94 -12.17
CA ALA A 94 1.82 -3.61 -13.32
C ALA A 94 0.42 -4.22 -13.18
N VAL A 95 0.33 -5.50 -12.78
CA VAL A 95 -0.97 -6.16 -12.55
C VAL A 95 -1.79 -5.47 -11.47
N PHE A 96 -1.17 -5.10 -10.33
CA PHE A 96 -1.90 -4.41 -9.25
C PHE A 96 -2.37 -3.02 -9.66
N VAL A 97 -1.53 -2.26 -10.37
CA VAL A 97 -1.91 -0.93 -10.89
C VAL A 97 -3.07 -1.06 -11.90
N ILE A 98 -3.00 -2.03 -12.81
CA ILE A 98 -4.05 -2.28 -13.80
C ILE A 98 -5.36 -2.70 -13.11
N LEU A 99 -5.30 -3.63 -12.16
CA LEU A 99 -6.47 -4.07 -11.38
C LEU A 99 -7.08 -2.90 -10.60
N SER A 100 -6.24 -2.10 -9.95
CA SER A 100 -6.68 -0.90 -9.24
C SER A 100 -7.39 0.08 -10.18
N PHE A 101 -6.83 0.33 -11.37
CA PHE A 101 -7.43 1.18 -12.39
C PHE A 101 -8.80 0.66 -12.88
N PHE A 102 -8.92 -0.64 -13.17
CA PHE A 102 -10.19 -1.23 -13.60
C PHE A 102 -11.26 -1.21 -12.51
N LEU A 103 -10.88 -1.43 -11.26
CA LEU A 103 -11.78 -1.33 -10.12
C LEU A 103 -12.22 0.12 -9.87
N PHE A 104 -11.33 1.09 -10.07
CA PHE A 104 -11.67 2.52 -9.96
C PHE A 104 -12.65 3.00 -11.04
N LYS A 105 -12.54 2.45 -12.26
CA LYS A 105 -13.46 2.78 -13.37
C LYS A 105 -14.87 2.28 -13.10
N LYS A 106 -15.02 1.18 -12.36
CA LYS A 106 -16.31 0.73 -11.83
C LYS A 106 -16.61 1.52 -10.55
N LYS A 107 -17.07 2.77 -10.70
CA LYS A 107 -17.62 3.55 -9.58
C LYS A 107 -18.56 2.66 -8.76
N PRO A 108 -18.29 2.40 -7.48
CA PRO A 108 -19.31 1.83 -6.63
C PRO A 108 -20.44 2.85 -6.56
N GLN A 109 -21.64 2.43 -6.94
CA GLN A 109 -22.83 3.18 -6.58
C GLN A 109 -22.94 3.10 -5.05
N GLN A 110 -22.52 4.17 -4.37
CA GLN A 110 -22.95 4.42 -3.01
C GLN A 110 -24.48 4.61 -3.06
N LYS A 111 -25.22 3.64 -2.54
CA LYS A 111 -26.52 3.88 -1.92
C LYS A 111 -26.30 3.95 -0.42
#